data_AF-A0A8D6UR83-F1
#
_entry.id   AF-A0A8D6UR83-F1
#
_cell.length_a   1.000
_cell.length_b   1.000
_cell.length_c   1.000
_cell.angle_alpha   90.00
_cell.angle_beta   90.00
_cell.angle_gamma   90.00
#
_symmetry.space_group_name_H-M   'P 1'
#
loop_
_entity.id
_entity.type
_entity.pdbx_description
1 polymer ?
#
loop_
_entity_poly.entity_id
_entity_poly.type
_entity_poly.pdbx_seq_one_letter_code
_entity_poly.pdbx_strand_id
1 'polypeptide(L)'
;MLLLGSGLTVLIVAPAYRIGGWKAVVGKQLFNTVMALCLAPPLLGLLCWLVLARGGPWVYTRIAGVDFEETHVMQTAAMPSARACQYRLSGGPLAHRFPGHLCIDEAQYRRHPEQRVSVLLRGQRSVLGMRIASISDVP
;
A
#
# COMPACT_ATOMS: atom_id res chain seq x y z
N MET A 1 -11.19 -7.46 15.56
CA MET A 1 -11.17 -7.83 14.13
C MET A 1 -12.02 -9.05 13.81
N LEU A 2 -11.95 -10.13 14.60
CA LEU A 2 -12.84 -11.30 14.44
C LEU A 2 -14.34 -10.96 14.57
N LEU A 3 -14.73 -10.12 15.53
CA LEU A 3 -16.13 -9.65 15.64
C LEU A 3 -16.58 -8.89 14.39
N LEU A 4 -15.72 -7.99 13.87
CA LEU A 4 -15.98 -7.23 12.65
C LEU A 4 -16.09 -8.15 11.42
N GLY A 5 -15.16 -9.10 11.29
CA GLY A 5 -15.17 -10.12 10.25
C GLY A 5 -16.41 -11.02 10.34
N SER A 6 -16.80 -11.44 11.54
CA SER A 6 -18.01 -12.25 11.75
C SER A 6 -19.28 -11.49 11.39
N GLY A 7 -19.38 -10.20 11.74
CA GLY A 7 -20.50 -9.34 11.38
C GLY A 7 -20.61 -9.17 9.86
N LEU A 8 -19.47 -8.95 9.18
CA LEU A 8 -19.42 -8.86 7.71
C LEU A 8 -19.82 -10.18 7.04
N THR A 9 -19.35 -11.32 7.54
CA THR A 9 -19.76 -12.63 7.01
C THR A 9 -21.27 -12.83 7.15
N VAL A 10 -21.86 -12.50 8.31
CA VAL A 10 -23.31 -12.59 8.51
C VAL A 10 -24.06 -11.63 7.58
N LEU A 11 -23.56 -10.41 7.41
CA LEU A 11 -24.17 -9.40 6.52
C LEU A 11 -24.17 -9.84 5.05
N ILE A 12 -23.17 -10.62 4.61
CA ILE A 12 -23.08 -11.13 3.24
C ILE A 12 -23.91 -12.40 3.08
N VAL A 13 -23.81 -13.32 4.04
CA VAL A 13 -24.44 -14.65 3.97
C VAL A 13 -25.95 -14.58 4.20
N ALA A 14 -26.44 -13.75 5.13
CA ALA A 14 -27.86 -13.63 5.44
C ALA A 14 -28.74 -13.19 4.25
N PRO A 15 -28.41 -12.14 3.49
CA PRO A 15 -29.16 -11.76 2.30
C PRO A 15 -28.97 -12.77 1.16
N ALA A 16 -27.76 -13.32 0.97
CA ALA A 16 -27.51 -14.36 -0.05
C ALA A 16 -28.36 -15.62 0.20
N TYR A 17 -28.57 -15.97 1.47
CA TYR A 17 -29.46 -17.06 1.87
C TYR A 17 -30.94 -16.70 1.64
N ARG A 18 -31.36 -15.47 1.95
CA ARG A 18 -32.74 -15.00 1.74
C ARG A 18 -33.14 -14.92 0.27
N ILE A 19 -32.23 -14.54 -0.62
CA ILE A 19 -32.48 -14.41 -2.07
C ILE A 19 -32.56 -15.80 -2.75
N GLY A 20 -32.33 -16.88 -2.00
CA GLY A 20 -32.51 -18.25 -2.48
C GLY A 20 -31.37 -18.79 -3.35
N GLY A 21 -30.40 -17.95 -3.73
CA GLY A 21 -29.25 -18.33 -4.55
C GLY A 21 -28.33 -19.39 -3.92
N TRP A 22 -28.33 -19.52 -2.59
CA TRP A 22 -27.52 -20.52 -1.87
C TRP A 22 -28.22 -21.86 -1.65
N LYS A 23 -29.56 -21.95 -1.76
CA LYS A 23 -30.27 -23.23 -1.56
C LYS A 23 -29.85 -24.29 -2.60
N ALA A 24 -29.46 -23.87 -3.80
CA ALA A 24 -28.99 -24.77 -4.86
C ALA A 24 -27.53 -25.25 -4.69
N VAL A 25 -26.67 -24.48 -4.02
CA VAL A 25 -25.24 -24.78 -3.85
C VAL A 25 -24.97 -25.63 -2.61
N VAL A 26 -25.70 -25.38 -1.51
CA VAL A 26 -25.53 -26.09 -0.24
C VAL A 26 -25.93 -27.57 -0.32
N GLY A 27 -26.91 -27.90 -1.16
CA GLY A 27 -27.40 -29.27 -1.33
C GLY A 27 -26.40 -30.24 -1.98
N LYS A 28 -25.37 -29.73 -2.69
CA LYS A 28 -24.43 -30.58 -3.44
C LYS A 28 -23.08 -30.77 -2.74
N GLN A 29 -22.68 -29.86 -1.84
CA GLN A 29 -21.34 -29.88 -1.23
C GLN A 29 -21.30 -29.24 0.17
N LEU A 30 -21.96 -29.90 1.13
CA LEU A 30 -22.13 -29.46 2.52
C LEU A 30 -20.79 -29.18 3.23
N PHE A 31 -19.80 -30.06 3.08
CA PHE A 31 -18.48 -29.90 3.68
C PHE A 31 -17.76 -28.61 3.25
N ASN A 32 -17.81 -28.28 1.95
CA ASN A 32 -17.17 -27.07 1.42
C ASN A 32 -17.86 -25.80 1.94
N THR A 33 -19.19 -25.84 2.08
CA THR A 33 -19.97 -24.71 2.62
C THR A 33 -19.63 -24.45 4.08
N VAL A 34 -19.53 -25.51 4.90
CA VAL A 34 -19.17 -25.39 6.33
C VAL A 34 -17.75 -24.86 6.49
N MET A 35 -16.80 -25.37 5.70
CA MET A 35 -15.42 -24.86 5.69
C MET A 35 -15.36 -23.38 5.28
N ALA A 36 -16.08 -22.98 4.23
CA ALA A 36 -16.13 -21.58 3.81
C ALA A 36 -16.72 -20.67 4.90
N LEU A 37 -17.76 -21.12 5.60
CA LEU A 37 -18.38 -20.33 6.68
C LEU A 37 -17.48 -20.19 7.91
N CYS A 38 -16.66 -21.20 8.21
CA CYS A 38 -15.69 -21.15 9.29
C CYS A 38 -14.45 -20.31 8.94
N LEU A 39 -13.96 -20.38 7.70
CA LEU A 39 -12.78 -19.62 7.26
C LEU A 39 -13.06 -18.17 6.85
N ALA A 40 -14.28 -17.84 6.42
CA ALA A 40 -14.60 -16.49 5.97
C ALA A 40 -14.43 -15.41 7.07
N PRO A 41 -14.92 -15.59 8.31
CA PRO A 41 -14.75 -14.60 9.38
C PRO A 41 -13.30 -14.23 9.71
N PRO A 42 -12.35 -15.18 9.92
CA PRO A 42 -10.96 -14.83 10.18
C PRO A 42 -10.28 -14.18 8.97
N LEU A 43 -10.57 -14.64 7.74
CA LEU A 43 -10.01 -14.05 6.53
C LEU A 43 -10.50 -12.60 6.33
N LEU A 44 -11.80 -12.34 6.46
CA LEU A 44 -12.37 -11.00 6.38
C LEU A 44 -11.85 -10.10 7.50
N GLY A 45 -11.76 -10.62 8.73
CA GLY A 45 -11.17 -9.91 9.85
C GLY A 45 -9.71 -9.50 9.59
N LEU A 46 -8.92 -10.40 9.01
CA LEU A 46 -7.53 -10.15 8.64
C LEU A 46 -7.41 -9.12 7.51
N LEU A 47 -8.27 -9.18 6.50
CA LEU A 47 -8.31 -8.18 5.43
C LEU A 47 -8.67 -6.79 5.96
N CYS A 48 -9.71 -6.68 6.80
CA CYS A 48 -10.08 -5.43 7.46
C CYS A 48 -8.93 -4.90 8.33
N TRP A 49 -8.26 -5.78 9.06
CA TRP A 49 -7.07 -5.42 9.83
C TRP A 49 -5.95 -4.87 8.94
N LEU A 50 -5.62 -5.53 7.83
CA LEU A 50 -4.58 -5.06 6.90
C LEU A 50 -4.92 -3.68 6.33
N VAL A 51 -6.17 -3.46 5.94
CA VAL A 51 -6.63 -2.15 5.44
C VAL A 51 -6.49 -1.08 6.51
N LEU A 52 -6.88 -1.35 7.76
CA LEU A 52 -6.74 -0.37 8.83
C LEU A 52 -5.28 -0.14 9.23
N ALA A 53 -4.49 -1.21 9.37
CA ALA A 53 -3.11 -1.13 9.82
C ALA A 53 -2.16 -0.52 8.76
N ARG A 54 -2.41 -0.74 7.46
CA ARG A 54 -1.59 -0.16 6.37
C ARG A 54 -2.22 1.09 5.76
N GLY A 55 -3.53 1.05 5.49
CA GLY A 55 -4.26 2.16 4.88
C GLY A 55 -4.55 3.29 5.86
N GLY A 56 -4.83 2.97 7.13
CA GLY A 56 -5.09 3.97 8.18
C GLY A 56 -3.95 4.98 8.33
N PRO A 57 -2.70 4.55 8.53
CA PRO A 57 -1.54 5.44 8.55
C PRO A 57 -1.41 6.33 7.31
N TRP A 58 -1.69 5.78 6.12
CA TRP A 58 -1.61 6.53 4.86
C TRP A 58 -2.71 7.60 4.72
N VAL A 59 -3.93 7.28 5.15
CA VAL A 59 -5.03 8.26 5.18
C VAL A 59 -4.73 9.34 6.23
N TYR A 60 -4.22 8.94 7.39
CA TYR A 60 -3.84 9.87 8.45
C TYR A 60 -2.72 10.81 8.01
N THR A 61 -1.65 10.30 7.38
CA THR A 61 -0.57 11.14 6.84
C THR A 61 -1.07 12.10 5.76
N ARG A 62 -2.13 11.76 5.02
CA ARG A 62 -2.74 12.65 4.03
C ARG A 62 -3.55 13.79 4.62
N ILE A 63 -4.20 13.58 5.77
CA ILE A 63 -5.11 14.58 6.38
C ILE A 63 -4.39 15.42 7.44
N ALA A 64 -3.56 14.77 8.27
CA ALA A 64 -2.90 15.38 9.43
C ALA A 64 -1.37 15.41 9.30
N GLY A 65 -0.82 15.06 8.14
CA GLY A 65 0.61 15.17 7.88
C GLY A 65 1.02 16.63 7.74
N VAL A 66 2.16 16.99 8.33
CA VAL A 66 2.80 18.29 8.12
C VAL A 66 3.60 18.25 6.83
N ASP A 67 3.53 19.33 6.05
CA ASP A 67 4.37 19.45 4.86
C ASP A 67 5.84 19.55 5.27
N PHE A 68 6.69 18.82 4.56
CA PHE A 68 8.14 18.86 4.75
C PHE A 68 8.83 19.14 3.42
N GLU A 69 9.91 19.88 3.51
CA GLU A 69 10.79 20.21 2.39
C GLU A 69 12.22 20.08 2.88
N GLU A 70 12.89 18.99 2.49
CA GLU A 70 14.26 18.72 2.91
C GLU A 70 15.12 18.32 1.71
N THR A 71 16.33 18.87 1.68
CA THR A 71 17.36 18.56 0.70
C THR A 71 18.18 17.36 1.16
N HIS A 72 18.21 16.32 0.33
CA HIS A 72 18.92 15.08 0.64
C HIS A 72 19.78 14.64 -0.54
N VAL A 73 20.96 14.12 -0.24
CA VAL A 73 21.83 13.51 -1.24
C VAL A 73 21.34 12.09 -1.50
N MET A 74 20.97 11.81 -2.75
CA MET A 74 20.47 10.52 -3.21
C MET A 74 21.24 10.03 -4.42
N GLN A 75 21.25 8.72 -4.64
CA GLN A 75 21.91 8.09 -5.77
C GLN A 75 20.89 7.70 -6.84
N THR A 76 21.13 8.12 -8.09
CA THR A 76 20.39 7.65 -9.25
C THR A 76 20.93 6.30 -9.70
N ALA A 77 20.07 5.39 -10.13
CA ALA A 77 20.46 4.08 -10.66
C ALA A 77 19.50 3.66 -11.77
N ALA A 78 20.03 3.09 -12.86
CA ALA A 78 19.23 2.47 -13.89
C ALA A 78 19.11 0.96 -13.63
N MET A 79 17.89 0.44 -13.68
CA MET A 79 17.56 -0.97 -13.55
C MET A 79 16.70 -1.42 -14.74
N PRO A 80 17.32 -1.62 -15.92
CA PRO A 80 16.60 -1.92 -17.16
C PRO A 80 15.79 -3.23 -17.10
N SER A 81 16.11 -4.13 -16.17
CA SER A 81 15.37 -5.38 -15.96
C SER A 81 13.99 -5.20 -15.31
N ALA A 82 13.70 -4.04 -14.71
CA ALA A 82 12.45 -3.79 -14.00
C ALA A 82 11.39 -3.15 -14.91
N ARG A 83 10.26 -3.85 -15.12
CA ARG A 83 9.17 -3.37 -16.01
C ARG A 83 8.43 -2.13 -15.48
N ALA A 84 8.29 -1.99 -14.16
CA ALA A 84 7.50 -0.91 -13.55
C ALA A 84 8.32 0.32 -13.15
N CYS A 85 9.64 0.17 -12.99
CA CYS A 85 10.50 1.21 -12.41
C CYS A 85 11.94 1.01 -12.90
N GLN A 86 12.18 1.50 -14.12
CA GLN A 86 13.48 1.38 -14.80
C GLN A 86 14.52 2.33 -14.21
N TYR A 87 14.14 3.52 -13.75
CA TYR A 87 15.05 4.49 -13.15
C TYR A 87 14.68 4.69 -11.69
N ARG A 88 15.68 4.60 -10.82
CA ARG A 88 15.51 4.59 -9.37
C ARG A 88 16.36 5.67 -8.72
N LEU A 89 15.82 6.23 -7.66
CA LEU A 89 16.49 7.15 -6.76
C LEU A 89 16.51 6.53 -5.37
N SER A 90 17.69 6.21 -4.86
CA SER A 90 17.88 5.52 -3.58
C SER A 90 18.79 6.32 -2.65
N GLY A 91 18.74 6.01 -1.35
CA GLY A 91 19.54 6.70 -0.34
C GLY A 91 18.76 7.73 0.49
N GLY A 92 19.49 8.56 1.23
CA GLY A 92 18.92 9.56 2.14
C GLY A 92 17.88 8.97 3.12
N PRO A 93 16.74 9.66 3.35
CA PRO A 93 15.71 9.22 4.30
C PRO A 93 14.98 7.93 3.90
N LEU A 94 15.23 7.38 2.71
CA LEU A 94 14.66 6.11 2.25
C LEU A 94 15.51 4.89 2.57
N ALA A 95 16.77 5.04 3.00
CA ALA A 95 17.68 3.90 3.23
C ALA A 95 17.12 2.86 4.22
N HIS A 96 16.35 3.30 5.22
CA HIS A 96 15.76 2.45 6.26
C HIS A 96 14.24 2.28 6.12
N ARG A 97 13.65 2.69 4.98
CA ARG A 97 12.20 2.67 4.78
C ARG A 97 11.86 1.83 3.55
N PHE A 98 10.71 1.15 3.60
CA PHE A 98 10.22 0.37 2.47
C PHE A 98 9.11 1.14 1.73
N PRO A 99 9.18 1.27 0.39
CA PRO A 99 10.28 0.86 -0.49
C PRO A 99 11.51 1.75 -0.32
N GLY A 100 12.71 1.16 -0.38
CA GLY A 100 14.00 1.88 -0.21
C GLY A 100 14.46 2.66 -1.43
N HIS A 101 13.56 2.94 -2.36
CA HIS A 101 13.82 3.64 -3.61
C HIS A 101 12.56 4.37 -4.09
N LEU A 102 12.76 5.43 -4.86
CA LEU A 102 11.73 6.15 -5.60
C LEU A 102 11.93 5.90 -7.09
N CYS A 103 10.83 5.84 -7.83
CA CYS A 103 10.89 5.79 -9.29
C CYS A 103 10.99 7.20 -9.83
N ILE A 104 11.96 7.44 -10.70
CA ILE A 104 12.17 8.72 -11.37
C ILE A 104 11.91 8.57 -12.86
N ASP A 105 11.64 9.69 -13.53
CA ASP A 105 11.47 9.74 -14.96
C ASP A 105 12.82 9.63 -15.69
N GLU A 106 12.82 9.15 -16.94
CA GLU A 106 14.04 9.06 -17.75
C GLU A 106 14.67 10.44 -17.93
N ALA A 107 13.85 11.48 -18.14
CA ALA A 107 14.34 12.84 -18.33
C ALA A 107 15.12 13.36 -17.12
N GLN A 108 14.78 12.93 -15.91
CA GLN A 108 15.48 13.30 -14.69
C GLN A 108 16.76 12.48 -14.51
N TYR A 109 16.72 11.18 -14.82
CA TYR A 109 17.91 10.32 -14.80
C TYR A 109 18.98 10.78 -15.80
N ARG A 110 18.58 11.17 -17.02
CA ARG A 110 19.48 11.61 -18.09
C ARG A 110 20.33 12.82 -17.73
N ARG A 111 19.85 13.68 -16.81
CA ARG A 111 20.62 14.85 -16.33
C ARG A 111 21.83 14.42 -15.50
N HIS A 112 21.66 13.37 -14.69
CA HIS A 112 22.67 12.90 -13.74
C HIS A 112 22.68 11.36 -13.68
N PRO A 113 23.26 10.68 -14.68
CA PRO A 113 23.27 9.23 -14.75
C PRO A 113 24.24 8.63 -13.73
N GLU A 114 23.74 7.67 -12.93
CA GLU A 114 24.51 6.93 -11.91
C GLU A 114 25.29 7.80 -10.90
N GLN A 115 24.79 9.00 -10.64
CA GLN A 115 25.45 10.00 -9.80
C GLN A 115 24.69 10.26 -8.50
N ARG A 116 25.43 10.77 -7.52
CA ARG A 116 24.84 11.31 -6.30
C ARG A 116 24.37 12.73 -6.56
N VAL A 117 23.07 12.96 -6.44
CA VAL A 117 22.40 14.25 -6.67
C VAL A 117 21.75 14.75 -5.40
N SER A 118 21.87 16.05 -5.15
CA SER A 118 21.08 16.74 -4.14
C SER A 118 19.68 16.99 -4.69
N VAL A 119 18.72 16.24 -4.16
CA VAL A 119 17.31 16.42 -4.51
C VAL A 119 16.57 17.06 -3.35
N LEU A 120 15.64 17.93 -3.69
CA LEU A 120 14.68 18.50 -2.77
C LEU A 120 13.44 17.60 -2.78
N LEU A 121 13.18 16.99 -1.63
CA LEU A 121 12.02 16.13 -1.42
C LEU A 121 10.93 16.96 -0.76
N ARG A 122 9.78 17.07 -1.43
CA ARG A 122 8.57 17.66 -0.86
C ARG A 122 7.52 16.59 -0.61
N GLY A 123 6.86 16.70 0.53
CA GLY A 123 5.80 15.76 0.87
C GLY A 123 5.18 16.05 2.21
N GLN A 124 4.50 15.05 2.76
CA GLN A 124 3.83 15.10 4.05
C GLN A 124 4.43 14.08 4.99
N ARG A 125 4.71 14.48 6.23
CA ARG A 125 5.22 13.60 7.28
C ARG A 125 4.27 13.62 8.47
N SER A 126 4.03 12.47 9.08
CA SER A 126 3.33 12.36 10.35
C SER A 126 4.04 11.34 11.25
N VAL A 127 3.58 11.22 12.49
CA VAL A 127 4.05 10.20 13.44
C VAL A 127 3.89 8.78 12.88
N LEU A 128 2.86 8.56 12.05
CA LEU A 128 2.53 7.25 11.49
C LEU A 128 3.22 6.95 10.16
N GLY A 129 3.87 7.93 9.51
CA GLY A 129 4.51 7.69 8.22
C GLY A 129 4.90 8.93 7.43
N MET A 130 5.25 8.73 6.16
CA MET A 130 5.66 9.79 5.24
C MET A 130 5.10 9.50 3.85
N ARG A 131 4.69 10.55 3.15
CA ARG A 131 4.27 10.53 1.76
C ARG A 131 5.11 11.55 1.00
N ILE A 132 5.70 11.14 -0.12
CA ILE A 132 6.44 12.04 -1.01
C ILE A 132 5.49 12.49 -2.11
N ALA A 133 5.40 13.81 -2.31
CA ALA A 133 4.49 14.43 -3.28
C ALA A 133 5.23 14.84 -4.56
N SER A 134 6.44 15.38 -4.42
CA SER A 134 7.25 15.79 -5.57
C SER A 134 8.75 15.72 -5.27
N ILE A 135 9.52 15.53 -6.33
CA ILE A 135 10.99 15.52 -6.32
C ILE A 135 11.44 16.62 -7.29
N SER A 136 12.26 17.53 -6.82
CA SER A 136 12.86 18.57 -7.66
C SER A 136 14.36 18.61 -7.45
N ASP A 137 15.12 18.86 -8.52
CA ASP A 137 16.56 19.03 -8.44
C ASP A 137 16.86 20.39 -7.79
N VAL A 138 17.87 20.43 -6.90
CA VAL A 138 18.38 21.69 -6.38
C VAL A 138 19.40 22.23 -7.40
N PRO A 139 19.28 23.50 -7.83
CA PRO A 139 20.22 24.12 -8.76
C PRO A 139 21.63 24.28 -8.16
#